data_AF-A0A4Q8QJ55-F1
#
_entry.id   AF-A0A4Q8QJ55-F1
#
_cell.length_a   1.000
_cell.length_b   1.000
_cell.length_c   1.000
_cell.angle_alpha   90.00
_cell.angle_beta   90.00
_cell.angle_gamma   90.00
#
_symmetry.space_group_name_H-M   'P 1'
#
loop_
_entity.id
_entity.type
_entity.pdbx_description
1 polymer ?
#
loop_
_entity_poly.entity_id
_entity_poly.type
_entity_poly.pdbx_seq_one_letter_code
_entity_poly.pdbx_strand_id
1 'polypeptide(L)'
;RRELKVEDVPAGPGRTNLKPGEILVSFTLPPRPPGSSDAYLRMIPRTEMDIAVVGCGVSLTLKDGVCTHARIGLGAVAPTALLVGAGRAGADR
;
A
#
# COMPACT_ATOMS: atom_id res chain seq x y z
N ARG A 1 2.89 -24.76 -1.97
CA ARG A 1 2.43 -23.38 -2.25
C ARG A 1 1.94 -22.78 -0.94
N ARG A 2 2.38 -21.58 -0.59
CA ARG A 2 1.93 -20.86 0.62
C ARG A 2 1.53 -19.44 0.25
N GLU A 3 0.84 -18.78 1.16
CA GLU A 3 0.44 -17.38 1.03
C GLU A 3 1.02 -16.57 2.19
N LEU A 4 1.25 -15.28 1.93
CA LEU A 4 1.64 -14.28 2.91
C LEU A 4 1.03 -12.95 2.49
N LYS A 5 0.75 -12.07 3.44
CA LYS A 5 0.31 -10.72 3.11
C LYS A 5 1.44 -10.00 2.36
N VAL A 6 1.08 -9.12 1.43
CA VAL A 6 2.06 -8.38 0.62
C VAL A 6 2.99 -7.54 1.51
N GLU A 7 2.43 -6.93 2.56
CA GLU A 7 3.19 -6.16 3.54
C GLU A 7 4.19 -7.00 4.36
N ASP A 8 3.99 -8.32 4.44
CA ASP A 8 4.88 -9.23 5.18
C ASP A 8 5.98 -9.82 4.28
N VAL A 9 5.99 -9.53 2.97
CA VAL A 9 7.03 -10.03 2.04
C VAL A 9 8.39 -9.38 2.33
N PRO A 10 8.52 -8.04 2.44
CA PRO A 10 9.79 -7.40 2.70
C PRO A 10 10.24 -7.66 4.16
N ALA A 11 11.47 -8.12 4.35
CA ALA A 11 12.06 -8.33 5.68
C ALA A 11 13.06 -7.23 6.07
N GLY A 12 13.26 -6.26 5.19
CA GLY A 12 14.25 -5.18 5.29
C GLY A 12 15.02 -4.98 3.99
N PRO A 13 16.01 -4.06 3.97
CA PRO A 13 16.79 -3.76 2.77
C PRO A 13 17.48 -5.01 2.20
N GLY A 14 17.23 -5.30 0.93
CA GLY A 14 17.79 -6.47 0.23
C GLY A 14 17.31 -7.83 0.75
N ARG A 15 16.26 -7.88 1.59
CA ARG A 15 15.77 -9.11 2.24
C ARG A 15 14.27 -9.30 2.09
N THR A 16 13.86 -10.56 1.98
CA THR A 16 12.45 -10.96 1.96
C THR A 16 12.21 -12.08 2.99
N ASN A 17 10.95 -12.30 3.36
CA ASN A 17 10.51 -13.44 4.16
C ASN A 17 10.24 -14.69 3.31
N LEU A 18 10.79 -14.77 2.09
CA LEU A 18 10.79 -16.00 1.28
C LEU A 18 11.82 -16.98 1.82
N LYS A 19 11.46 -18.27 1.85
CA LYS A 19 12.38 -19.36 2.22
C LYS A 19 13.27 -19.71 1.02
N PRO A 20 14.44 -20.32 1.23
CA PRO A 20 15.26 -20.84 0.13
C PRO A 20 14.45 -21.74 -0.81
N GLY A 21 14.55 -21.50 -2.12
CA GLY A 21 13.79 -22.20 -3.15
C GLY A 21 12.37 -21.67 -3.38
N GLU A 22 11.88 -20.70 -2.60
CA GLU A 22 10.61 -20.03 -2.89
C GLU A 22 10.79 -18.89 -3.90
N ILE A 23 9.79 -18.74 -4.76
CA ILE A 23 9.65 -17.62 -5.69
C ILE A 23 8.23 -17.07 -5.62
N LEU A 24 8.07 -15.77 -5.85
CA LEU A 24 6.76 -15.14 -5.97
C LEU A 24 6.15 -15.50 -7.33
N VAL A 25 4.96 -16.10 -7.32
CA VAL A 25 4.30 -16.60 -8.54
C VAL A 25 3.02 -15.83 -8.91
N SER A 26 2.39 -15.16 -7.94
CA SER A 26 1.11 -14.48 -8.16
C SER A 26 0.79 -13.50 -7.04
N PHE A 27 -0.01 -12.48 -7.36
CA PHE A 27 -0.74 -11.68 -6.39
C PHE A 27 -2.24 -11.98 -6.51
N THR A 28 -2.93 -12.02 -5.38
CA THR A 28 -4.40 -12.06 -5.35
C THR A 28 -4.90 -10.65 -5.03
N LEU A 29 -5.60 -10.03 -5.98
CA LEU A 29 -6.27 -8.76 -5.77
C LEU A 29 -7.77 -9.05 -5.60
N PRO A 30 -8.35 -8.84 -4.40
CA PRO A 30 -9.77 -9.06 -4.21
C PRO A 30 -10.59 -8.05 -5.03
N PRO A 31 -11.83 -8.41 -5.43
CA PRO A 31 -12.74 -7.46 -6.07
C PRO A 31 -12.90 -6.21 -5.23
N ARG A 32 -12.84 -5.05 -5.88
CA ARG A 32 -13.01 -3.76 -5.21
C ARG A 32 -14.47 -3.64 -4.69
N PRO A 33 -14.69 -3.35 -3.39
CA PRO A 33 -16.04 -3.14 -2.87
C PRO A 33 -16.73 -1.92 -3.52
N PRO A 34 -18.07 -1.90 -3.62
CA PRO A 34 -18.80 -0.72 -4.10
C PRO A 34 -18.45 0.54 -3.31
N GLY A 35 -18.43 1.70 -3.99
CA GLY A 35 -18.06 2.98 -3.37
C GLY A 35 -16.58 3.10 -3.01
N SER A 36 -15.73 2.16 -3.44
CA SER A 36 -14.29 2.23 -3.17
C SER A 36 -13.50 2.77 -4.36
N SER A 37 -12.38 3.42 -4.07
CA SER A 37 -11.41 3.89 -5.05
C SER A 37 -10.00 3.85 -4.47
N ASP A 38 -9.00 3.99 -5.33
CA ASP A 38 -7.60 4.09 -4.95
C ASP A 38 -6.89 5.16 -5.77
N ALA A 39 -5.79 5.66 -5.21
CA ALA A 39 -4.91 6.61 -5.89
C ALA A 39 -3.47 6.39 -5.41
N TYR A 40 -2.51 6.69 -6.27
CA TYR A 40 -1.10 6.67 -5.93
C TYR A 40 -0.44 7.98 -6.35
N LEU A 41 0.19 8.66 -5.41
CA LEU A 41 0.94 9.89 -5.65
C LEU A 41 2.43 9.63 -5.43
N ARG A 42 3.24 10.14 -6.35
CA ARG A 42 4.70 10.13 -6.24
C ARG A 42 5.18 11.56 -6.06
N MET A 43 5.91 11.80 -4.98
CA MET A 43 6.73 13.00 -4.85
C MET A 43 8.05 12.75 -5.59
N ILE A 44 8.21 13.40 -6.75
CA ILE A 44 9.36 13.27 -7.63
C ILE A 44 9.93 14.66 -7.98
N PRO A 45 11.26 14.85 -7.98
CA PRO A 45 11.92 16.10 -8.37
C PRO A 45 11.70 16.52 -9.83
N ARG A 46 11.50 15.56 -10.73
CA ARG A 46 11.26 15.76 -12.18
C ARG A 46 9.98 15.06 -12.59
N THR A 47 9.33 15.55 -13.64
CA THR A 47 7.99 15.13 -14.09
C THR A 47 7.93 13.70 -14.63
N GLU A 48 8.97 13.22 -15.31
CA GLU A 48 8.99 11.88 -15.91
C GLU A 48 10.22 11.05 -15.49
N MET A 49 10.01 9.73 -15.36
CA MET A 49 11.04 8.73 -15.06
C MET A 49 11.95 9.11 -13.88
N ASP A 50 11.39 9.11 -12.67
CA ASP A 50 12.17 9.25 -11.44
C ASP A 50 11.69 8.29 -10.36
N ILE A 51 12.59 8.00 -9.42
CA ILE A 51 12.29 7.23 -8.21
C ILE A 51 11.60 8.19 -7.23
N ALA A 52 10.47 7.73 -6.67
CA ALA A 52 9.74 8.52 -5.70
C ALA A 52 10.61 8.79 -4.47
N VAL A 53 10.80 10.07 -4.13
CA VAL A 53 11.38 10.50 -2.84
C VAL A 53 10.43 10.06 -1.72
N VAL A 54 9.13 10.18 -1.97
CA VAL A 54 8.05 9.59 -1.16
C VAL A 54 6.95 9.12 -2.10
N GLY A 55 6.47 7.89 -1.89
CA GLY A 55 5.26 7.38 -2.53
C GLY A 55 4.13 7.25 -1.53
N CYS A 56 2.91 7.62 -1.89
CA CYS A 56 1.72 7.42 -1.06
C CYS A 56 0.62 6.76 -1.88
N GLY A 57 0.25 5.54 -1.50
CA GLY A 57 -0.88 4.82 -2.04
C GLY A 57 -2.03 4.83 -1.05
N VAL A 58 -3.23 5.18 -1.52
CA VAL A 58 -4.46 5.16 -0.74
C VAL A 58 -5.47 4.24 -1.38
N SER A 59 -6.21 3.49 -0.58
CA SER A 59 -7.41 2.76 -0.98
C SER A 59 -8.48 3.02 0.05
N LEU A 60 -9.60 3.60 -0.38
CA LEU A 60 -10.68 4.07 0.49
C LEU A 60 -12.02 3.48 0.05
N THR A 61 -12.95 3.37 1.00
CA THR A 61 -14.38 3.08 0.73
C THR A 61 -15.23 4.22 1.27
N LEU A 62 -16.02 4.84 0.40
CA LEU A 62 -16.98 5.87 0.75
C LEU A 62 -18.39 5.29 0.80
N LYS A 63 -19.14 5.67 1.83
CA LYS A 63 -20.57 5.43 1.94
C LYS A 63 -21.23 6.72 2.42
N ASP A 64 -22.18 7.24 1.64
CA ASP A 64 -22.92 8.47 1.96
C ASP A 64 -22.01 9.67 2.27
N GLY A 65 -20.92 9.81 1.50
CA GLY A 65 -19.90 10.85 1.70
C GLY A 65 -18.88 10.57 2.81
N VAL A 66 -19.08 9.52 3.61
CA VAL A 66 -18.21 9.18 4.75
C VAL A 66 -17.23 8.07 4.38
N CYS A 67 -15.96 8.24 4.75
CA CYS A 67 -14.94 7.21 4.61
C CYS A 67 -15.09 6.13 5.69
N THR A 68 -15.47 4.93 5.26
CA THR A 68 -15.75 3.76 6.12
C THR A 68 -14.59 2.78 6.18
N HIS A 69 -13.72 2.80 5.17
CA HIS A 69 -12.50 2.01 5.14
C HIS A 69 -11.37 2.83 4.53
N ALA A 70 -10.18 2.74 5.12
CA ALA A 70 -9.00 3.42 4.63
C ALA A 70 -7.77 2.54 4.82
N ARG A 71 -7.01 2.36 3.73
CA ARG A 71 -5.70 1.71 3.74
C ARG A 71 -4.70 2.64 3.07
N ILE A 72 -3.66 3.02 3.79
CA ILE A 72 -2.67 4.01 3.35
C ILE A 72 -1.28 3.37 3.46
N GLY A 73 -0.59 3.24 2.33
CA GLY A 73 0.78 2.73 2.25
C GLY A 73 1.75 3.83 1.85
N LEU A 74 2.88 3.92 2.56
CA LEU A 74 3.95 4.88 2.28
C LEU A 74 5.21 4.14 1.80
N GLY A 75 5.78 4.62 0.70
CA GLY A 75 7.05 4.15 0.13
C GLY A 75 8.18 5.14 0.39
N ALA A 76 9.42 4.64 0.43
CA ALA A 76 10.67 5.40 0.63
C ALA A 76 10.83 6.14 1.99
N VAL A 77 9.87 6.00 2.91
CA VAL A 77 9.90 6.64 4.24
C VAL A 77 10.37 5.73 5.39
N ALA A 78 10.65 4.45 5.10
CA ALA A 78 11.08 3.44 6.06
C ALA A 78 11.89 2.33 5.34
N PRO A 79 12.59 1.43 6.08
CA PRO A 79 13.34 0.33 5.47
C PRO A 79 12.51 -0.64 4.62
N THR A 80 11.19 -0.70 4.84
CA THR A 80 10.19 -1.41 4.04
C THR A 80 9.01 -0.47 3.77
N ALA A 81 8.12 -0.84 2.85
CA ALA A 81 6.87 -0.11 2.67
C ALA A 81 6.08 -0.08 4.01
N LEU A 82 5.64 1.10 4.42
CA LEU A 82 4.97 1.31 5.70
C LEU A 82 3.47 1.34 5.50
N LEU A 83 2.73 0.47 6.17
CA LEU A 83 1.29 0.60 6.31
C LEU A 83 0.99 1.55 7.47
N VAL A 84 0.29 2.65 7.19
CA VAL A 84 -0.12 3.60 8.23
C VAL A 84 -1.17 2.94 9.12
N GLY A 85 -0.92 2.90 10.43
CA GLY A 85 -1.88 2.40 11.43
C GLY A 85 -3.18 3.21 11.44
N ALA A 86 -4.26 2.64 11.99
CA ALA A 86 -5.64 3.13 11.85
C ALA A 86 -5.83 4.63 12.17
N GLY A 87 -5.70 5.47 11.15
CA GLY A 87 -6.29 6.80 11.12
C GLY A 87 -7.78 6.64 10.92
N ARG A 88 -8.59 6.88 11.96
CA ARG A 88 -10.03 7.10 11.76
C ARG A 88 -10.15 8.29 10.82
N ALA A 89 -10.79 8.12 9.68
CA ALA A 89 -11.19 9.26 8.87
C ALA A 89 -11.97 10.22 9.77
N GLY A 90 -11.50 11.45 9.91
CA GLY A 90 -12.18 12.46 10.72
C GLY A 90 -13.63 12.59 10.24
N ALA A 91 -14.56 12.43 11.17
CA ALA A 91 -15.91 12.95 10.98
C ALA A 91 -15.79 14.48 10.90
N ASP A 92 -16.34 15.05 9.83
CA ASP A 92 -16.70 16.45 9.62
C ASP A 92 -15.95 17.53 10.42
N ARG A 93 -15.24 18.39 9.68
CA ARG A 93 -15.54 19.82 9.65
C ARG A 93 -15.54 20.31 8.21
#